data_AF-A0A1Q7T826-F1
#
_entry.id   AF-A0A1Q7T826-F1
#
_cell.length_a   1.000
_cell.length_b   1.000
_cell.length_c   1.000
_cell.angle_alpha   90.00
_cell.angle_beta   90.00
_cell.angle_gamma   90.00
#
_symmetry.space_group_name_H-M   'P 1'
#
loop_
_entity.id
_entity.type
_entity.pdbx_description
1 polymer ?
#
loop_
_entity_poly.entity_id
_entity_poly.type
_entity_poly.pdbx_seq_one_letter_code
_entity_poly.pdbx_strand_id
1 'polypeptide(L)'
;MMSPSRVSRFVLPLLGLGLVLMVWTALSQTVATDLPSPARTWTESRRYVLEPFFKDGEMNQGIGRLAFYSLVRVGKGYLLALLIGTPIGFMLGLSRKFYETFDPIIQFLRPISPLAWLPLGLVIFRQSEPAAVFTIALCAMWPTVINTAVGVRSISPDYLNVGRVLKLSRFRMLSKIIVPA
;
A
#
# COMPACT_ATOMS: atom_id res chain seq x y z
N MET A 1 26.66 13.26 -31.49
CA MET A 1 25.69 13.03 -30.41
C MET A 1 25.88 14.13 -29.36
N MET A 2 25.11 15.22 -29.42
CA MET A 2 25.27 16.38 -28.53
C MET A 2 24.53 16.12 -27.22
N SER A 3 25.23 16.22 -26.09
CA SER A 3 24.60 16.18 -24.77
C SER A 3 23.58 17.33 -24.66
N PRO A 4 22.33 17.08 -24.23
CA PRO A 4 21.36 18.16 -24.06
C PRO A 4 21.94 19.19 -23.07
N SER A 5 22.03 20.44 -23.51
CA SER A 5 22.48 21.55 -22.67
C SER A 5 21.60 21.62 -21.43
N ARG A 6 22.17 22.02 -20.28
CA ARG A 6 21.40 22.19 -19.02
C ARG A 6 20.11 23.00 -19.20
N VAL A 7 20.11 23.93 -20.16
CA VAL A 7 18.96 24.75 -20.56
C VAL A 7 17.81 23.91 -21.12
N SER A 8 18.09 22.94 -22.01
CA SER A 8 17.08 22.05 -22.59
C SER A 8 16.35 21.21 -21.52
N ARG A 9 17.05 20.81 -20.45
CA ARG A 9 16.45 20.05 -19.33
C ARG A 9 15.41 20.81 -18.52
N PHE A 10 15.47 22.14 -18.48
CA PHE A 10 14.49 22.95 -17.74
C PHE A 10 13.45 23.61 -18.65
N VAL A 11 13.84 23.99 -19.86
CA VAL A 11 12.94 24.65 -20.82
C VAL A 11 11.89 23.68 -21.37
N LEU A 12 12.26 22.44 -21.69
CA LEU A 12 11.32 21.43 -22.21
C LEU A 12 10.18 21.10 -21.21
N PRO A 13 10.45 20.84 -19.91
CA PRO A 13 9.38 20.65 -18.92
C PRO A 13 8.49 21.87 -18.70
N LEU A 14 9.06 23.08 -18.70
CA LEU A 14 8.30 24.32 -18.53
C LEU A 14 7.36 24.57 -19.71
N LEU A 15 7.83 24.34 -20.94
CA LEU A 15 6.99 24.40 -22.14
C LEU A 15 5.88 23.34 -22.10
N GLY A 16 6.20 22.12 -21.67
CA GLY A 16 5.20 21.05 -21.49
C GLY A 16 4.12 21.43 -20.47
N LEU A 17 4.52 21.94 -19.31
CA LEU A 17 3.59 22.45 -18.28
C LEU A 17 2.73 23.60 -18.82
N GLY A 18 3.34 24.56 -19.51
CA GLY A 18 2.61 25.66 -20.15
C GLY A 18 1.58 25.17 -21.15
N LEU A 19 1.94 24.23 -22.02
CA LEU A 19 1.03 23.63 -22.99
C LEU A 19 -0.15 22.92 -22.31
N VAL A 20 0.12 22.15 -21.26
CA VAL A 20 -0.94 21.47 -20.49
C VAL A 20 -1.89 22.48 -19.85
N LEU A 21 -1.38 23.54 -19.23
CA LEU A 21 -2.22 24.59 -18.63
C LEU A 21 -3.05 25.35 -19.67
N MET A 22 -2.48 25.61 -20.85
CA MET A 22 -3.21 26.22 -21.96
C MET A 22 -4.33 25.32 -22.48
N VAL A 23 -4.02 24.03 -22.73
CA VAL A 23 -5.01 23.05 -23.18
C VAL A 23 -6.12 22.88 -22.15
N TRP A 24 -5.78 22.76 -20.86
CA TRP A 24 -6.78 22.66 -19.79
C TRP A 24 -7.66 23.91 -19.76
N THR A 25 -7.07 25.11 -19.78
CA THR A 25 -7.85 26.35 -19.78
C THR A 25 -8.78 26.43 -20.99
N ALA A 26 -8.29 26.10 -22.19
CA ALA A 26 -9.09 26.08 -23.40
C ALA A 26 -10.24 25.06 -23.35
N LEU A 27 -9.99 23.84 -22.87
CA LEU A 27 -11.01 22.80 -22.72
C LEU A 27 -12.06 23.15 -21.66
N SER A 28 -11.64 23.78 -20.56
CA SER A 28 -12.56 24.24 -19.50
C SER A 28 -13.51 25.34 -19.95
N GLN A 29 -13.15 26.07 -21.02
CA GLN A 29 -13.97 27.16 -21.57
C GLN A 29 -14.83 26.72 -22.75
N THR A 30 -14.39 25.71 -23.51
CA THR A 30 -15.03 25.33 -24.78
C THR A 30 -15.85 24.04 -24.70
N VAL A 31 -15.37 23.02 -23.99
CA VAL A 31 -15.95 21.66 -24.03
C VAL A 31 -16.72 21.33 -22.75
N ALA A 32 -16.20 21.74 -21.59
CA ALA A 32 -16.82 21.41 -20.31
C ALA A 32 -16.78 22.62 -19.37
N THR A 33 -17.81 23.47 -19.49
CA THR A 33 -17.96 24.69 -18.72
C THR A 33 -18.11 24.47 -17.21
N ASP A 34 -18.49 23.24 -16.81
CA ASP A 34 -18.57 22.80 -15.41
C ASP A 34 -17.19 22.48 -14.79
N LEU A 35 -16.16 22.28 -15.62
CA LEU A 35 -14.81 22.03 -15.14
C LEU A 35 -14.15 23.37 -14.73
N PRO A 36 -13.71 23.52 -13.47
CA PRO A 36 -13.05 24.74 -13.04
C PRO A 36 -11.71 24.93 -13.77
N SER A 37 -11.42 26.17 -14.15
CA SER A 37 -10.12 26.54 -14.73
C SER A 37 -8.97 26.29 -13.73
N PRO A 38 -7.72 26.18 -14.20
CA PRO A 38 -6.57 25.99 -13.31
C PRO A 38 -6.48 27.05 -12.20
N ALA A 39 -6.80 28.31 -12.52
CA ALA A 39 -6.79 29.41 -11.55
C ALA A 39 -7.92 29.31 -10.51
N ARG A 40 -9.12 28.90 -10.90
CA ARG A 40 -10.23 28.63 -9.96
C ARG A 40 -9.91 27.44 -9.07
N THR A 41 -9.41 26.35 -9.67
CA THR A 41 -8.95 25.16 -8.94
C THR A 41 -7.89 25.52 -7.90
N TRP A 42 -6.91 26.36 -8.24
CA TRP A 42 -5.93 26.86 -7.27
C TRP A 42 -6.56 27.68 -6.15
N THR A 43 -7.48 28.59 -6.49
CA THR A 43 -8.13 29.47 -5.51
C THR A 43 -8.93 28.69 -4.46
N GLU A 44 -9.64 27.63 -4.89
CA GLU A 44 -10.42 26.78 -3.99
C GLU A 44 -9.53 25.76 -3.24
N SER A 45 -8.54 25.17 -3.93
CA SER A 45 -7.68 24.13 -3.34
C SER A 45 -6.57 24.68 -2.43
N ARG A 46 -6.15 25.94 -2.59
CA ARG A 46 -5.03 26.51 -1.81
C ARG A 46 -5.27 26.39 -0.31
N ARG A 47 -6.52 26.48 0.16
CA ARG A 47 -6.82 26.38 1.60
C ARG A 47 -6.50 25.00 2.16
N TYR A 48 -6.75 23.93 1.39
CA TYR A 48 -6.41 22.55 1.75
C TYR A 48 -4.91 22.30 1.85
N VAL A 49 -4.12 23.05 1.08
CA VAL A 49 -2.65 22.93 1.04
C VAL A 49 -1.97 23.85 2.06
N LEU A 50 -2.40 25.11 2.15
CA LEU A 50 -1.78 26.15 2.98
C LEU A 50 -2.19 26.04 4.46
N GLU A 51 -3.39 25.53 4.74
CA GLU A 51 -3.88 25.25 6.09
C GLU A 51 -4.09 23.73 6.26
N PRO A 52 -3.02 22.92 6.26
CA PRO A 52 -3.12 21.46 6.18
C PRO A 52 -3.89 20.82 7.35
N PHE A 53 -4.08 21.55 8.45
CA PHE A 53 -4.80 21.10 9.62
C PHE A 53 -6.09 21.89 9.89
N PHE A 54 -6.74 22.54 8.93
CA PHE A 54 -8.08 23.09 9.21
C PHE A 54 -9.13 21.96 9.36
N LYS A 55 -10.24 22.23 10.05
CA LYS A 55 -11.39 21.31 10.16
C LYS A 55 -12.69 22.12 10.03
N ASP A 56 -13.28 22.09 8.83
CA ASP A 56 -14.55 22.75 8.51
C ASP A 56 -15.63 21.68 8.28
N GLY A 57 -15.88 20.85 9.30
CA GLY A 57 -16.78 19.70 9.24
C GLY A 57 -16.06 18.35 9.11
N GLU A 58 -16.83 17.29 8.86
CA GLU A 58 -16.28 15.93 8.77
C GLU A 58 -15.64 15.64 7.40
N MET A 59 -16.22 16.14 6.30
CA MET A 59 -15.71 15.88 4.95
C MET A 59 -14.75 16.97 4.43
N ASN A 60 -14.86 18.20 4.95
CA ASN A 60 -14.05 19.34 4.52
C ASN A 60 -12.95 19.62 5.55
N GLN A 61 -11.78 19.04 5.30
CA GLN A 61 -10.64 19.11 6.19
C GLN A 61 -9.36 19.33 5.39
N GLY A 62 -8.38 19.97 6.02
CA GLY A 62 -7.07 20.16 5.42
C GLY A 62 -6.39 18.83 5.06
N ILE A 63 -5.51 18.87 4.06
CA ILE A 63 -4.90 17.66 3.49
C ILE A 63 -4.09 16.87 4.53
N GLY A 64 -3.53 17.54 5.53
CA GLY A 64 -2.76 16.93 6.61
C GLY A 64 -3.63 16.06 7.52
N ARG A 65 -4.86 16.48 7.86
CA ARG A 65 -5.80 15.64 8.63
C ARG A 65 -6.27 14.45 7.82
N LEU A 66 -6.64 14.66 6.56
CA LEU A 66 -7.08 13.59 5.66
C LEU A 66 -5.97 12.54 5.47
N ALA A 67 -4.74 12.99 5.24
CA ALA A 67 -3.57 12.13 5.16
C ALA A 67 -3.36 11.36 6.46
N PHE A 68 -3.45 12.02 7.62
CA PHE A 68 -3.32 11.37 8.92
C PHE A 68 -4.37 10.29 9.14
N TYR A 69 -5.66 10.57 8.87
CA TYR A 69 -6.71 9.57 9.00
C TYR A 69 -6.52 8.39 8.06
N SER A 70 -6.10 8.65 6.81
CA SER A 70 -5.77 7.59 5.85
C SER A 70 -4.61 6.73 6.37
N LEU A 71 -3.53 7.35 6.85
CA LEU A 71 -2.38 6.64 7.42
C LEU A 71 -2.75 5.80 8.63
N VAL A 72 -3.59 6.31 9.53
CA VAL A 72 -4.08 5.55 10.70
C VAL A 72 -4.89 4.35 10.23
N ARG A 73 -5.77 4.52 9.23
CA ARG A 73 -6.59 3.44 8.68
C ARG A 73 -5.73 2.36 8.02
N VAL A 74 -4.76 2.78 7.20
CA VAL A 74 -3.78 1.90 6.55
C VAL A 74 -2.94 1.17 7.59
N GLY A 75 -2.45 1.88 8.59
CA GLY A 75 -1.66 1.31 9.69
C GLY A 75 -2.42 0.24 10.46
N LYS A 76 -3.70 0.48 10.80
CA LYS A 76 -4.55 -0.53 11.46
C LYS A 76 -4.75 -1.78 10.60
N GLY A 77 -5.13 -1.60 9.34
CA GLY A 77 -5.34 -2.73 8.42
C GLY A 77 -4.05 -3.52 8.17
N TYR A 78 -2.94 -2.83 7.99
CA TYR A 78 -1.63 -3.44 7.79
C TYR A 78 -1.14 -4.19 9.04
N LEU A 79 -1.32 -3.62 10.24
CA LEU A 79 -0.98 -4.32 11.49
C LEU A 79 -1.75 -5.64 11.65
N LEU A 80 -3.04 -5.65 11.33
CA LEU A 80 -3.84 -6.89 11.32
C LEU A 80 -3.28 -7.90 10.31
N ALA A 81 -2.93 -7.43 9.11
CA ALA A 81 -2.30 -8.26 8.08
C ALA A 81 -0.95 -8.84 8.52
N LEU A 82 -0.12 -8.07 9.25
CA LEU A 82 1.13 -8.57 9.82
C LEU A 82 0.89 -9.63 10.89
N LEU A 83 -0.01 -9.35 11.85
CA LEU A 83 -0.29 -10.26 12.96
C LEU A 83 -0.82 -11.63 12.50
N ILE A 84 -1.56 -11.67 11.40
CA ILE A 84 -2.12 -12.91 10.85
C ILE A 84 -1.22 -13.49 9.76
N GLY A 85 -0.80 -12.64 8.82
CA GLY A 85 -0.07 -13.04 7.62
C GLY A 85 1.36 -13.48 7.90
N THR A 86 2.06 -12.85 8.84
CA THR A 86 3.43 -13.24 9.19
C THR A 86 3.46 -14.66 9.78
N PRO A 87 2.67 -15.04 10.81
CA PRO A 87 2.64 -16.42 11.30
C PRO A 87 2.32 -17.46 10.22
N ILE A 88 1.32 -17.18 9.36
CA ILE A 88 0.96 -18.08 8.25
C ILE A 88 2.13 -18.21 7.27
N GLY A 89 2.76 -17.09 6.91
CA GLY A 89 3.94 -17.05 6.04
C GLY A 89 5.11 -17.85 6.62
N PHE A 90 5.36 -17.74 7.93
CA PHE A 90 6.37 -18.56 8.62
C PHE A 90 6.05 -20.05 8.50
N MET A 91 4.80 -20.46 8.73
CA MET A 91 4.39 -21.86 8.62
C MET A 91 4.55 -22.40 7.20
N LEU A 92 4.19 -21.60 6.19
CA LEU A 92 4.37 -21.94 4.76
C LEU A 92 5.85 -22.01 4.37
N GLY A 93 6.70 -21.15 4.95
CA GLY A 93 8.13 -21.15 4.69
C GLY A 93 8.86 -22.34 5.33
N LEU A 94 8.44 -22.75 6.53
CA LEU A 94 9.09 -23.82 7.29
C LEU A 94 8.62 -25.24 6.89
N SER A 95 7.38 -25.39 6.44
CA SER A 95 6.78 -26.70 6.19
C SER A 95 6.33 -26.86 4.74
N ARG A 96 7.02 -27.74 4.01
CA ARG A 96 6.64 -28.11 2.64
C ARG A 96 5.24 -28.69 2.54
N LYS A 97 4.82 -29.53 3.50
CA LYS A 97 3.46 -30.09 3.54
C LYS A 97 2.40 -29.01 3.72
N PHE A 98 2.67 -28.04 4.60
CA PHE A 98 1.76 -26.92 4.84
C PHE A 98 1.65 -26.04 3.58
N TYR A 99 2.78 -25.79 2.92
CA TYR A 99 2.80 -25.10 1.63
C TYR A 99 1.94 -25.83 0.59
N GLU A 100 2.20 -27.11 0.31
CA GLU A 100 1.45 -27.88 -0.69
C GLU A 100 -0.07 -27.94 -0.43
N THR A 101 -0.48 -27.89 0.85
CA THR A 101 -1.90 -27.89 1.24
C THR A 101 -2.59 -26.55 0.97
N PHE A 102 -1.93 -25.44 1.28
CA PHE A 102 -2.53 -24.10 1.22
C PHE A 102 -2.19 -23.33 -0.06
N ASP A 103 -1.22 -23.79 -0.84
CA ASP A 103 -0.79 -23.17 -2.09
C ASP A 103 -1.95 -22.98 -3.09
N PRO A 104 -2.87 -23.95 -3.32
CA PRO A 104 -4.02 -23.73 -4.20
C PRO A 104 -4.93 -22.59 -3.73
N ILE A 105 -5.17 -22.48 -2.43
CA ILE A 105 -5.99 -21.42 -1.83
C ILE A 105 -5.32 -20.06 -2.03
N ILE A 106 -4.01 -19.99 -1.79
CA ILE A 106 -3.23 -18.76 -1.95
C ILE A 106 -3.22 -18.32 -3.43
N GLN A 107 -3.02 -19.25 -4.36
CA GLN A 107 -3.04 -18.97 -5.79
C GLN A 107 -4.41 -18.47 -6.27
N PHE A 108 -5.51 -18.99 -5.71
CA PHE A 108 -6.86 -18.54 -6.03
C PHE A 108 -7.18 -17.15 -5.47
N LEU A 109 -6.74 -16.85 -4.24
CA LEU A 109 -7.03 -15.58 -3.56
C LEU A 109 -6.12 -14.44 -4.02
N ARG A 110 -4.90 -14.75 -4.50
CA ARG A 110 -3.92 -13.78 -5.00
C ARG A 110 -4.45 -12.83 -6.10
N PRO A 111 -5.16 -13.28 -7.16
CA PRO A 111 -5.62 -12.42 -8.25
C PRO A 111 -6.86 -11.59 -7.91
N ILE A 112 -7.51 -11.83 -6.76
CA ILE A 112 -8.75 -11.13 -6.40
C ILE A 112 -8.41 -9.68 -6.04
N SER A 113 -9.00 -8.74 -6.79
CA SER A 113 -8.82 -7.32 -6.54
C SER A 113 -9.20 -6.96 -5.09
N PRO A 114 -8.34 -6.24 -4.36
CA PRO A 114 -8.65 -5.71 -3.04
C PRO A 114 -9.99 -4.97 -2.98
N LEU A 115 -10.33 -4.21 -4.01
CA LEU A 115 -11.56 -3.42 -4.06
C LEU A 115 -12.83 -4.27 -4.04
N ALA A 116 -12.77 -5.53 -4.49
CA ALA A 116 -13.91 -6.44 -4.47
C ALA A 116 -14.38 -6.81 -3.05
N TRP A 117 -13.51 -6.63 -2.05
CA TRP A 117 -13.80 -6.98 -0.66
C TRP A 117 -14.53 -5.85 0.11
N LEU A 118 -14.53 -4.62 -0.41
CA LEU A 118 -15.11 -3.48 0.29
C LEU A 118 -16.64 -3.61 0.46
N PRO A 119 -17.43 -3.97 -0.56
CA PRO A 119 -18.86 -4.19 -0.39
C PRO A 119 -19.17 -5.30 0.63
N LEU A 120 -18.38 -6.37 0.63
CA LEU A 120 -18.53 -7.46 1.60
C LEU A 120 -18.27 -6.95 3.03
N GLY A 121 -17.20 -6.19 3.23
CA GLY A 121 -16.91 -5.54 4.51
C GLY A 121 -18.06 -4.63 4.97
N LEU A 122 -18.64 -3.84 4.05
CA LEU A 122 -19.78 -2.98 4.37
C LEU A 122 -21.01 -3.79 4.79
N VAL A 123 -21.29 -4.93 4.15
CA VAL A 123 -22.42 -5.80 4.53
C VAL A 123 -22.20 -6.43 5.91
N ILE A 124 -20.98 -6.88 6.20
CA ILE A 124 -20.61 -7.54 7.46
C ILE A 124 -20.62 -6.54 8.63
N PHE A 125 -19.90 -5.43 8.48
CA PHE A 125 -19.68 -4.49 9.57
C PHE A 125 -20.72 -3.38 9.65
N ARG A 126 -21.51 -3.16 8.59
CA ARG A 126 -22.50 -2.09 8.45
C ARG A 126 -21.95 -0.69 8.74
N GLN A 127 -20.64 -0.51 8.62
CA GLN A 127 -19.90 0.70 8.93
C GLN A 127 -18.74 0.85 7.94
N SER A 128 -18.48 2.09 7.48
CA SER A 128 -17.45 2.39 6.49
C SER A 128 -16.02 2.23 7.01
N GLU A 129 -15.74 2.65 8.23
CA GLU A 129 -14.40 2.54 8.83
C GLU A 129 -13.93 1.09 8.98
N PRO A 130 -14.65 0.18 9.67
CA PRO A 130 -14.22 -1.21 9.82
C PRO A 130 -14.17 -1.95 8.48
N ALA A 131 -15.09 -1.65 7.55
CA ALA A 131 -15.07 -2.22 6.21
C ALA A 131 -13.80 -1.85 5.45
N ALA A 132 -13.40 -0.58 5.49
CA ALA A 132 -12.17 -0.14 4.85
C ALA A 132 -10.91 -0.74 5.49
N VAL A 133 -10.85 -0.83 6.83
CA VAL A 133 -9.75 -1.49 7.55
C VAL A 133 -9.66 -2.97 7.17
N PHE A 134 -10.80 -3.67 7.10
CA PHE A 134 -10.88 -5.07 6.67
C PHE A 134 -10.37 -5.27 5.24
N THR A 135 -10.80 -4.42 4.31
CA THR A 135 -10.34 -4.45 2.91
C THR A 135 -8.83 -4.24 2.82
N ILE A 136 -8.28 -3.27 3.55
CA ILE A 136 -6.84 -3.02 3.60
C ILE A 136 -6.11 -4.23 4.17
N ALA A 137 -6.62 -4.83 5.26
CA ALA A 137 -6.03 -6.01 5.87
C ALA A 137 -5.95 -7.17 4.86
N LEU A 138 -7.05 -7.50 4.16
CA LEU A 138 -7.05 -8.56 3.15
C LEU A 138 -6.10 -8.25 1.97
N CYS A 139 -6.06 -7.00 1.53
CA CYS A 139 -5.13 -6.54 0.49
C CYS A 139 -3.66 -6.79 0.88
N ALA A 140 -3.30 -6.46 2.11
CA ALA A 140 -1.94 -6.58 2.61
C ALA A 140 -1.59 -7.99 3.07
N MET A 141 -2.59 -8.82 3.42
CA MET A 141 -2.37 -10.14 4.00
C MET A 141 -1.63 -11.07 3.04
N TRP A 142 -2.07 -11.21 1.79
CA TRP A 142 -1.44 -12.16 0.86
C TRP A 142 0.00 -11.80 0.50
N PRO A 143 0.32 -10.54 0.11
CA PRO A 143 1.71 -10.14 -0.07
C PRO A 143 2.56 -10.37 1.19
N THR A 144 2.02 -10.09 2.38
CA THR A 144 2.73 -10.32 3.65
C THR A 144 3.03 -11.80 3.88
N VAL A 145 2.04 -12.67 3.69
CA VAL A 145 2.18 -14.14 3.80
C VAL A 145 3.26 -14.63 2.84
N ILE A 146 3.17 -14.23 1.56
CA ILE A 146 4.08 -14.68 0.51
C ILE A 146 5.49 -14.17 0.76
N ASN A 147 5.66 -12.88 1.04
CA ASN A 147 6.98 -12.27 1.28
C ASN A 147 7.64 -12.89 2.51
N THR A 148 6.87 -13.15 3.58
CA THR A 148 7.38 -13.85 4.76
C THR A 148 7.79 -15.29 4.43
N ALA A 149 6.95 -16.04 3.69
CA ALA A 149 7.26 -17.42 3.30
C ALA A 149 8.50 -17.51 2.40
N VAL A 150 8.66 -16.55 1.47
CA VAL A 150 9.85 -16.44 0.63
C VAL A 150 11.08 -16.07 1.45
N GLY A 151 10.97 -15.10 2.37
CA GLY A 151 12.06 -14.71 3.27
C GLY A 151 12.55 -15.88 4.13
N VAL A 152 11.63 -16.61 4.76
CA VAL A 152 11.97 -17.80 5.56
C VAL A 152 12.63 -18.91 4.72
N ARG A 153 12.21 -19.10 3.46
CA ARG A 153 12.83 -20.09 2.56
C ARG A 153 14.18 -19.66 2.01
N SER A 154 14.49 -18.37 2.04
CA SER A 154 15.77 -17.84 1.56
C SER A 154 16.94 -18.07 2.54
N ILE A 155 16.63 -18.48 3.78
CA ILE A 155 17.65 -18.81 4.79
C ILE A 155 18.49 -19.99 4.31
N SER A 156 19.82 -19.82 4.32
CA SER A 156 20.75 -20.88 3.91
C SER A 156 20.51 -22.15 4.74
N PRO A 157 20.45 -23.33 4.08
CA PRO A 157 20.36 -24.62 4.77
C PRO A 157 21.43 -24.82 5.84
N ASP A 158 22.61 -24.20 5.68
CA ASP A 158 23.72 -24.31 6.61
C ASP A 158 23.39 -23.73 7.98
N TYR A 159 22.72 -22.58 8.05
CA TYR A 159 22.27 -22.01 9.31
C TYR A 159 21.26 -22.93 10.03
N LEU A 160 20.36 -23.56 9.27
CA LEU A 160 19.41 -24.53 9.81
C LEU A 160 20.09 -25.83 10.26
N ASN A 161 21.14 -26.27 9.55
CA ASN A 161 21.95 -27.42 9.91
C ASN A 161 22.72 -27.17 11.22
N VAL A 162 23.37 -26.00 11.37
CA VAL A 162 24.07 -25.60 12.60
C VAL A 162 23.11 -25.59 13.79
N GLY A 163 21.91 -25.03 13.62
CA GLY A 163 20.88 -25.06 14.67
C GLY A 163 20.46 -26.47 15.07
N ARG A 164 20.40 -27.40 14.11
CA ARG A 164 20.10 -28.83 14.36
C ARG A 164 21.23 -29.55 15.08
N VAL A 165 22.49 -29.31 14.71
CA VAL A 165 23.67 -29.90 15.38
C VAL A 165 23.77 -29.42 16.82
N LEU A 166 23.51 -28.13 17.07
CA LEU A 166 23.45 -27.55 18.40
C LEU A 166 22.18 -27.93 19.19
N LYS A 167 21.30 -28.78 18.61
CA LYS A 167 20.01 -29.21 19.18
C LYS A 167 19.18 -28.06 19.75
N LEU A 168 19.16 -26.92 19.06
CA LEU A 168 18.37 -25.76 19.49
C LEU A 168 16.88 -26.12 19.46
N SER A 169 16.15 -25.67 20.48
CA SER A 169 14.68 -25.79 20.49
C SER A 169 14.06 -24.97 19.35
N ARG A 170 12.85 -25.34 18.90
CA ARG A 170 12.17 -24.65 17.77
C ARG A 170 12.05 -23.14 18.01
N PHE A 171 11.79 -22.72 19.24
CA PHE A 171 11.70 -21.30 19.61
C PHE A 171 13.06 -20.59 19.55
N ARG A 172 14.14 -21.27 19.99
CA ARG A 172 15.50 -20.73 19.90
C ARG A 172 15.98 -20.66 18.45
N MET A 173 15.66 -21.65 17.64
CA MET A 173 15.91 -21.64 16.20
C MET A 173 15.18 -20.47 15.54
N LEU A 174 13.91 -20.24 15.89
CA LEU A 174 13.12 -19.12 15.37
C LEU A 174 13.71 -17.75 15.75
N SER A 175 13.94 -17.49 17.03
CA SER A 175 14.39 -16.19 17.53
C SER A 175 15.87 -15.85 17.26
N LYS A 176 16.75 -16.86 17.17
CA LYS A 176 18.20 -16.65 17.02
C LYS A 176 18.75 -16.88 15.62
N ILE A 177 18.01 -17.59 14.77
CA ILE A 177 18.45 -17.92 13.41
C ILE A 177 17.44 -17.41 12.39
N ILE A 178 16.16 -17.76 12.53
CA ILE A 178 15.18 -17.51 11.44
C ILE A 178 14.73 -16.05 11.36
N VAL A 179 14.51 -15.39 12.51
CA VAL A 179 14.11 -13.98 12.56
C VAL A 179 15.26 -13.01 12.24
N PRO A 180 16.51 -13.25 12.69
CA PRO A 180 17.63 -12.32 12.42
C PRO A 180 18.41 -12.55 11.12
N ALA A 181 18.25 -13.71 10.47
CA ALA A 181 18.95 -14.03 9.21
C ALA A 181 18.46 -13.21 8.03
#